data_AF-A0A4R5D8V9-F1
#
_entry.id   AF-A0A4R5D8V9-F1
#
_cell.length_a   1.000
_cell.length_b   1.000
_cell.length_c   1.000
_cell.angle_alpha   90.00
_cell.angle_beta   90.00
_cell.angle_gamma   90.00
#
_symmetry.space_group_name_H-M   'P 1'
#
loop_
_entity.id
_entity.type
_entity.pdbx_description
1 polymer ?
#
loop_
_entity_poly.entity_id
_entity_poly.type
_entity_poly.pdbx_seq_one_letter_code
_entity_poly.pdbx_strand_id
1 'polypeptide(L)'
;MKTVSSIVENYIKTKPFLLNALSLGIINLTSLSRNIMSELESEFGKEVKQGAVVMSLKRLTEELDFRLNHKINKVIKNIGEITVRSALTDYAFSVSETVLNKQGELIADINALPDVFYTSSRGVNEINIVVSNSVNHLVDKHFANEKLIQKLDNLASITVKLPKENIIVPGIYYFIFQRLAWEGIIINEVISTSNEFTILVSEDQVDVAFKVIKDLKN
;
A
#
# COMPACT_ATOMS: atom_id res chain seq x y z
N MET A 1 -31.83 14.64 7.60
CA MET A 1 -32.94 13.79 7.12
C MET A 1 -32.34 12.72 6.21
N LYS A 2 -32.56 11.43 6.47
CA LYS A 2 -32.04 10.36 5.60
C LYS A 2 -32.75 10.44 4.24
N THR A 3 -31.99 10.57 3.16
CA THR A 3 -32.47 10.49 1.76
C THR A 3 -31.81 9.31 1.07
N VAL A 4 -32.40 8.82 -0.02
CA VAL A 4 -31.79 7.77 -0.85
C VAL A 4 -30.38 8.19 -1.29
N SER A 5 -30.22 9.45 -1.71
CA SER A 5 -28.91 10.00 -2.10
C SER A 5 -27.89 9.93 -0.97
N SER A 6 -28.25 10.34 0.24
CA SER A 6 -27.31 10.37 1.37
C SER A 6 -26.90 8.97 1.84
N ILE A 7 -27.79 7.97 1.74
CA ILE A 7 -27.46 6.59 2.13
C ILE A 7 -26.62 5.92 1.05
N VAL A 8 -26.96 6.11 -0.22
CA VAL A 8 -26.13 5.65 -1.34
C VAL A 8 -24.73 6.26 -1.25
N GLU A 9 -24.62 7.56 -0.95
CA GLU A 9 -23.32 8.21 -0.74
C GLU A 9 -22.54 7.61 0.44
N ASN A 10 -23.19 7.37 1.58
CA ASN A 10 -22.56 6.75 2.74
C ASN A 10 -22.07 5.32 2.44
N TYR A 11 -22.93 4.53 1.79
CA TYR A 11 -22.61 3.17 1.34
C TYR A 11 -21.37 3.14 0.45
N ILE A 12 -21.30 4.05 -0.51
CA ILE A 12 -20.18 4.09 -1.47
C ILE A 12 -18.90 4.63 -0.81
N LYS A 13 -18.99 5.64 0.05
CA LYS A 13 -17.83 6.19 0.78
C LYS A 13 -17.13 5.19 1.70
N THR A 14 -17.88 4.24 2.25
CA THR A 14 -17.33 3.17 3.10
C THR A 14 -16.66 2.05 2.30
N LYS A 15 -16.75 2.07 0.96
CA LYS A 15 -16.25 1.01 0.07
C LYS A 15 -15.29 1.58 -0.99
N PRO A 16 -14.01 1.84 -0.65
CA PRO A 16 -13.03 2.49 -1.54
C PRO A 16 -12.83 1.83 -2.91
N PHE A 17 -12.91 0.50 -3.01
CA PHE A 17 -12.79 -0.22 -4.28
C PHE A 17 -13.97 0.06 -5.21
N LEU A 18 -15.17 0.06 -4.65
CA LEU A 18 -16.40 0.34 -5.39
C LEU A 18 -16.47 1.80 -5.82
N LEU A 19 -16.06 2.71 -4.93
CA LEU A 19 -15.90 4.13 -5.19
C LEU A 19 -14.99 4.39 -6.40
N ASN A 20 -13.81 3.76 -6.44
CA ASN A 20 -12.86 3.96 -7.54
C ASN A 20 -13.39 3.39 -8.87
N ALA A 21 -13.96 2.18 -8.84
CA ALA A 21 -14.52 1.58 -10.05
C ALA A 21 -15.75 2.35 -10.57
N LEU A 22 -16.52 3.02 -9.70
CA LEU A 22 -17.53 4.00 -10.10
C LEU A 22 -16.91 5.21 -10.78
N SER A 23 -15.89 5.84 -10.19
CA SER A 23 -15.25 7.04 -10.80
C SER A 23 -14.61 6.75 -12.15
N LEU A 24 -14.10 5.53 -12.38
CA LEU A 24 -13.55 5.12 -13.66
C LEU A 24 -14.63 4.79 -14.71
N GLY A 25 -15.92 4.84 -14.36
CA GLY A 25 -17.02 4.50 -15.26
C GLY A 25 -17.10 3.02 -15.64
N ILE A 26 -16.41 2.14 -14.91
CA ILE A 26 -16.30 0.71 -15.24
C ILE A 26 -17.54 -0.07 -14.74
N ILE A 27 -18.24 0.44 -13.73
CA ILE A 27 -19.37 -0.27 -13.11
C ILE A 27 -20.68 -0.03 -13.85
N ASN A 28 -21.41 -1.12 -14.08
CA ASN A 28 -22.81 -1.06 -14.47
C ASN A 28 -23.71 -0.65 -13.29
N LEU A 29 -24.18 0.61 -13.29
CA LEU A 29 -24.97 1.20 -12.20
C LEU A 29 -26.27 0.43 -11.90
N THR A 30 -26.95 -0.09 -12.94
CA THR A 30 -28.17 -0.88 -12.80
C THR A 30 -27.89 -2.18 -12.05
N SER A 31 -26.81 -2.87 -12.37
CA SER A 31 -26.42 -4.11 -11.71
C SER A 31 -25.99 -3.85 -10.27
N LEU A 32 -25.20 -2.80 -10.04
CA LEU A 32 -24.83 -2.39 -8.69
C LEU A 32 -26.07 -2.08 -7.84
N SER A 33 -27.04 -1.33 -8.39
CA SER A 33 -28.27 -0.98 -7.66
C SER A 33 -29.09 -2.18 -7.20
N ARG A 34 -29.06 -3.30 -7.94
CA ARG A 34 -29.72 -4.55 -7.52
C ARG A 34 -28.97 -5.21 -6.38
N ASN A 35 -27.64 -5.27 -6.47
CA ASN A 35 -26.81 -5.94 -5.47
C ASN A 35 -26.86 -5.24 -4.11
N ILE A 36 -26.97 -3.91 -4.09
CA ILE A 36 -26.93 -3.13 -2.84
C ILE A 36 -28.32 -2.86 -2.23
N MET A 37 -29.40 -3.22 -2.92
CA MET A 37 -30.76 -2.82 -2.55
C MET A 37 -31.12 -3.27 -1.14
N SER A 38 -30.92 -4.55 -0.83
CA SER A 38 -31.32 -5.13 0.46
C SER A 38 -30.58 -4.49 1.64
N GLU A 39 -29.28 -4.19 1.46
CA GLU A 39 -28.47 -3.50 2.48
C GLU A 39 -28.95 -2.04 2.67
N LEU A 40 -29.24 -1.34 1.57
CA LEU A 40 -29.75 0.03 1.60
C LEU A 40 -31.13 0.13 2.26
N GLU A 41 -32.05 -0.77 1.94
CA GLU A 41 -33.40 -0.78 2.50
C GLU A 41 -33.38 -1.08 4.00
N SER A 42 -32.48 -1.98 4.44
CA SER A 42 -32.23 -2.24 5.85
C SER A 42 -31.73 -1.00 6.59
N GLU A 43 -30.76 -0.26 6.02
CA GLU A 43 -30.23 0.97 6.62
C GLU A 43 -31.22 2.15 6.59
N PHE A 44 -32.06 2.19 5.55
CA PHE A 44 -33.08 3.23 5.38
C PHE A 44 -34.34 2.96 6.19
N GLY A 45 -34.65 1.69 6.47
CA GLY A 45 -35.84 1.23 7.16
C GLY A 45 -37.12 1.30 6.32
N LYS A 46 -36.99 1.44 5.00
CA LYS A 46 -38.11 1.55 4.04
C LYS A 46 -37.67 1.03 2.67
N GLU A 47 -38.64 0.56 1.88
CA GLU A 47 -38.40 0.19 0.49
C GLU A 47 -37.90 1.37 -0.34
N VAL A 48 -36.96 1.09 -1.25
CA VAL A 48 -36.35 2.08 -2.14
C VAL A 48 -36.55 1.67 -3.58
N LYS A 49 -37.00 2.61 -4.41
CA LYS A 49 -37.11 2.36 -5.85
C LYS A 49 -35.73 2.26 -6.48
N GLN A 50 -35.49 1.18 -7.23
CA GLN A 50 -34.22 0.95 -7.92
C GLN A 50 -33.78 2.12 -8.80
N GLY A 51 -34.70 2.73 -9.55
CA GLY A 51 -34.38 3.91 -10.37
C GLY A 51 -33.83 5.09 -9.57
N ALA A 52 -34.28 5.27 -8.32
CA ALA A 52 -33.77 6.32 -7.43
C ALA A 52 -32.33 6.01 -6.96
N VAL A 53 -32.01 4.74 -6.73
CA VAL A 53 -30.65 4.29 -6.43
C VAL A 53 -29.73 4.52 -7.63
N VAL A 54 -30.14 4.12 -8.83
CA VAL A 54 -29.35 4.33 -10.07
C VAL A 54 -29.07 5.82 -10.30
N MET A 55 -30.09 6.69 -10.16
CA MET A 55 -29.90 8.13 -10.30
C MET A 55 -28.98 8.72 -9.23
N SER A 56 -29.05 8.21 -7.99
CA SER A 56 -28.16 8.64 -6.91
C SER A 56 -26.72 8.22 -7.19
N LEU A 57 -26.50 6.97 -7.64
CA LEU A 57 -25.17 6.48 -8.06
C LEU A 57 -24.59 7.28 -9.23
N LYS A 58 -25.42 7.60 -10.24
CA LYS A 58 -24.99 8.39 -11.40
C LYS A 58 -24.52 9.79 -10.98
N ARG A 59 -25.32 10.49 -10.18
CA ARG A 59 -24.97 11.83 -9.67
C ARG A 59 -23.71 11.79 -8.81
N LEU A 60 -23.62 10.79 -7.93
CA LEU A 60 -22.45 10.60 -7.08
C LEU A 60 -21.19 10.39 -7.93
N THR A 61 -21.28 9.61 -9.01
CA THR A 61 -20.16 9.37 -9.94
C THR A 61 -19.68 10.68 -10.58
N GLU A 62 -20.61 11.51 -11.06
CA GLU A 62 -20.31 12.84 -11.63
C GLU A 62 -19.65 13.79 -10.60
N GLU A 63 -20.05 13.73 -9.33
CA GLU A 63 -19.46 14.54 -8.25
C GLU A 63 -18.10 14.01 -7.75
N LEU A 64 -17.93 12.69 -7.72
CA LEU A 64 -16.75 12.00 -7.21
C LEU A 64 -15.52 12.19 -8.10
N ASP A 65 -15.74 12.18 -9.40
CA ASP A 65 -14.69 12.38 -10.40
C ASP A 65 -13.91 13.68 -10.14
N PHE A 66 -14.57 14.68 -9.54
CA PHE A 66 -14.00 15.98 -9.23
C PHE A 66 -13.20 16.05 -7.90
N ARG A 67 -13.61 15.36 -6.82
CA ARG A 67 -13.13 15.68 -5.46
C ARG A 67 -12.04 14.75 -4.91
N LEU A 68 -12.17 13.43 -5.06
CA LEU A 68 -11.22 12.46 -4.49
C LEU A 68 -9.92 12.42 -5.29
N ASN A 69 -10.04 12.48 -6.61
CA ASN A 69 -8.91 12.49 -7.53
C ASN A 69 -8.03 13.73 -7.32
N HIS A 70 -8.59 14.91 -7.09
CA HIS A 70 -7.79 16.14 -7.09
C HIS A 70 -6.74 16.21 -5.96
N LYS A 71 -7.08 15.80 -4.73
CA LYS A 71 -6.12 15.88 -3.60
C LYS A 71 -5.04 14.81 -3.68
N ILE A 72 -5.43 13.57 -3.97
CA ILE A 72 -4.48 12.46 -4.13
C ILE A 72 -3.59 12.72 -5.34
N ASN A 73 -4.16 13.09 -6.50
CA ASN A 73 -3.37 13.41 -7.70
C ASN A 73 -2.41 14.57 -7.45
N LYS A 74 -2.79 15.59 -6.67
CA LYS A 74 -1.86 16.68 -6.32
C LYS A 74 -0.65 16.17 -5.54
N VAL A 75 -0.85 15.29 -4.56
CA VAL A 75 0.25 14.72 -3.77
C VAL A 75 1.09 13.77 -4.62
N ILE A 76 0.46 12.90 -5.40
CA ILE A 76 1.12 11.92 -6.26
C ILE A 76 1.97 12.59 -7.34
N LYS A 77 1.47 13.65 -7.99
CA LYS A 77 2.23 14.44 -8.98
C LYS A 77 3.48 15.09 -8.40
N ASN A 78 3.47 15.32 -7.08
CA ASN A 78 4.57 15.92 -6.33
C ASN A 78 5.42 14.87 -5.58
N ILE A 79 5.30 13.58 -5.92
CA ILE A 79 6.24 12.57 -5.45
C ILE A 79 7.66 12.96 -5.89
N GLY A 80 8.60 12.85 -4.97
CA GLY A 80 10.00 13.20 -5.17
C GLY A 80 10.77 12.15 -5.96
N GLU A 81 12.03 11.98 -5.56
CA GLU A 81 12.93 10.98 -6.14
C GLU A 81 12.41 9.55 -5.92
N ILE A 82 12.65 8.70 -6.92
CA ILE A 82 12.39 7.27 -6.86
C ILE A 82 13.75 6.58 -6.96
N THR A 83 14.09 5.81 -5.94
CA THR A 83 15.37 5.08 -5.85
C THR A 83 15.09 3.60 -5.96
N VAL A 84 15.88 2.91 -6.80
CA VAL A 84 15.82 1.45 -6.94
C VAL A 84 17.11 0.85 -6.41
N ARG A 85 17.01 -0.20 -5.60
CA ARG A 85 18.15 -1.02 -5.16
C ARG A 85 17.81 -2.49 -5.35
N SER A 86 18.71 -3.22 -6.01
CA SER A 86 18.60 -4.67 -6.22
C SER A 86 19.52 -5.42 -5.25
N ALA A 87 19.54 -6.75 -5.36
CA ALA A 87 20.34 -7.63 -4.52
C ALA A 87 20.07 -7.38 -3.03
N LEU A 88 18.80 -7.45 -2.66
CA LEU A 88 18.33 -7.41 -1.27
C LEU A 88 17.85 -8.77 -0.81
N THR A 89 17.97 -8.99 0.49
CA THR A 89 17.46 -10.16 1.20
C THR A 89 16.61 -9.68 2.37
N ASP A 90 15.41 -10.22 2.51
CA ASP A 90 14.53 -10.03 3.68
C ASP A 90 14.59 -11.28 4.57
N TYR A 91 14.89 -11.06 5.84
CA TYR A 91 14.90 -12.08 6.88
C TYR A 91 13.79 -11.80 7.88
N ALA A 92 12.91 -12.76 8.12
CA ALA A 92 11.94 -12.73 9.21
C ALA A 92 12.38 -13.70 10.33
N PHE A 93 12.63 -13.17 11.52
CA PHE A 93 12.93 -13.95 12.72
C PHE A 93 11.79 -13.83 13.74
N SER A 94 11.59 -14.87 14.55
CA SER A 94 10.70 -14.78 15.72
C SER A 94 11.28 -13.81 16.75
N VAL A 95 10.42 -13.01 17.39
CA VAL A 95 10.82 -12.19 18.53
C VAL A 95 11.28 -13.10 19.67
N SER A 96 12.45 -12.79 20.25
CA SER A 96 13.04 -13.45 21.40
C SER A 96 13.64 -12.42 22.37
N GLU A 97 14.10 -12.86 23.54
CA GLU A 97 14.76 -11.97 24.51
C GLU A 97 16.13 -11.48 24.01
N THR A 98 16.78 -12.24 23.11
CA THR A 98 18.13 -11.97 22.61
C THR A 98 18.16 -11.23 21.28
N VAL A 99 17.06 -11.26 20.52
CA VAL A 99 17.02 -10.77 19.12
C VAL A 99 17.44 -9.31 18.95
N LEU A 100 17.08 -8.43 19.89
CA LEU A 100 17.46 -7.02 19.83
C LEU A 100 18.95 -6.79 20.12
N ASN A 101 19.55 -7.62 20.98
CA ASN A 101 21.00 -7.57 21.21
C ASN A 101 21.74 -7.99 19.94
N LYS A 102 21.25 -9.03 19.25
CA LYS A 102 21.80 -9.48 17.96
C LYS A 102 21.64 -8.46 16.85
N GLN A 103 20.50 -7.78 16.83
CA GLN A 103 20.31 -6.65 15.94
C GLN A 103 21.30 -5.49 16.23
N GLY A 104 21.57 -5.20 17.50
CA GLY A 104 22.58 -4.20 17.88
C GLY A 104 23.98 -4.57 17.41
N GLU A 105 24.39 -5.84 17.56
CA GLU A 105 25.66 -6.38 17.05
C GLU A 105 25.74 -6.23 15.51
N LEU A 106 24.67 -6.57 14.80
CA LEU A 106 24.59 -6.41 13.34
C LEU A 106 24.70 -4.94 12.90
N ILE A 107 23.97 -4.02 13.55
CA ILE A 107 24.01 -2.59 13.23
C ILE A 107 25.42 -2.03 13.43
N ALA A 108 26.13 -2.47 14.48
CA ALA A 108 27.50 -2.03 14.74
C ALA A 108 28.45 -2.39 13.59
N ASP A 109 28.33 -3.62 13.03
CA ASP A 109 29.13 -4.05 11.89
C ASP A 109 28.72 -3.31 10.60
N ILE A 110 27.42 -3.14 10.34
CA ILE A 110 26.91 -2.45 9.14
C ILE A 110 27.25 -0.96 9.15
N ASN A 111 27.35 -0.32 10.31
CA ASN A 111 27.66 1.11 10.42
C ASN A 111 29.04 1.47 9.82
N ALA A 112 29.94 0.49 9.65
CA ALA A 112 31.21 0.67 8.95
C ALA A 112 31.10 0.62 7.42
N LEU A 113 29.92 0.32 6.86
CA LEU A 113 29.66 0.04 5.45
C LEU A 113 28.59 1.01 4.89
N PRO A 114 28.95 2.22 4.44
CA PRO A 114 27.99 3.29 4.12
C PRO A 114 27.06 2.98 2.93
N ASP A 115 27.47 2.08 2.03
CA ASP A 115 26.70 1.75 0.82
C ASP A 115 25.66 0.63 1.04
N VAL A 116 25.69 -0.02 2.20
CA VAL A 116 24.79 -1.14 2.52
C VAL A 116 23.37 -0.62 2.72
N PHE A 117 22.41 -1.26 2.07
CA PHE A 117 21.00 -1.09 2.41
C PHE A 117 20.71 -1.84 3.71
N TYR A 118 20.07 -1.17 4.66
CA TYR A 118 19.62 -1.76 5.91
C TYR A 118 18.28 -1.16 6.31
N THR A 119 17.30 -2.01 6.57
CA THR A 119 16.10 -1.65 7.30
C THR A 119 15.72 -2.75 8.26
N SER A 120 15.03 -2.37 9.32
CA SER A 120 14.47 -3.34 10.26
C SER A 120 13.10 -2.88 10.73
N SER A 121 12.19 -3.83 10.86
CA SER A 121 10.88 -3.58 11.44
C SER A 121 10.57 -4.65 12.49
N ARG A 122 9.97 -4.25 13.60
CA ARG A 122 9.59 -5.17 14.68
C ARG A 122 8.08 -5.18 14.81
N GLY A 123 7.49 -6.33 14.51
CA GLY A 123 6.10 -6.64 14.80
C GLY A 123 5.92 -7.16 16.23
N VAL A 124 4.71 -7.63 16.53
CA VAL A 124 4.38 -8.26 17.82
C VAL A 124 5.10 -9.60 17.98
N ASN A 125 5.19 -10.38 16.90
CA ASN A 125 5.70 -11.75 16.93
C ASN A 125 7.02 -11.92 16.18
N GLU A 126 7.31 -11.02 15.24
CA GLU A 126 8.40 -11.18 14.29
C GLU A 126 9.22 -9.91 14.18
N ILE A 127 10.47 -10.06 13.77
CA ILE A 127 11.34 -8.97 13.37
C ILE A 127 11.81 -9.25 11.94
N ASN A 128 11.62 -8.25 11.07
CA ASN A 128 12.14 -8.27 9.72
C ASN A 128 13.45 -7.48 9.66
N ILE A 129 14.41 -8.01 8.93
CA ILE A 129 15.70 -7.40 8.65
C ILE A 129 15.94 -7.51 7.16
N VAL A 130 15.94 -6.37 6.48
CA VAL A 130 16.28 -6.29 5.07
C VAL A 130 17.69 -5.75 4.95
N VAL A 131 18.53 -6.47 4.22
CA VAL A 131 19.91 -6.07 3.96
C VAL A 131 20.30 -6.25 2.51
N SER A 132 21.33 -5.52 2.07
CA SER A 132 22.04 -5.87 0.85
C SER A 132 22.67 -7.27 0.96
N ASN A 133 22.62 -8.05 -0.11
CA ASN A 133 23.14 -9.42 -0.16
C ASN A 133 24.61 -9.53 0.25
N SER A 134 25.39 -8.45 0.05
CA SER A 134 26.80 -8.36 0.43
C SER A 134 27.04 -8.58 1.93
N VAL A 135 26.04 -8.35 2.79
CA VAL A 135 26.17 -8.51 4.25
C VAL A 135 25.34 -9.66 4.83
N ASN A 136 24.74 -10.52 3.99
CA ASN A 136 23.98 -11.69 4.44
C ASN A 136 24.77 -12.55 5.44
N HIS A 137 26.07 -12.72 5.20
CA HIS A 137 26.96 -13.46 6.09
C HIS A 137 27.03 -12.90 7.52
N LEU A 138 26.83 -11.58 7.71
CA LEU A 138 26.78 -10.95 9.04
C LEU A 138 25.45 -11.26 9.73
N VAL A 139 24.33 -11.23 9.00
CA VAL A 139 23.02 -11.61 9.53
C VAL A 139 23.04 -13.08 9.96
N ASP A 140 23.50 -13.97 9.07
CA ASP A 140 23.59 -15.40 9.33
C ASP A 140 24.48 -15.70 10.55
N LYS A 141 25.56 -14.93 10.74
CA LYS A 141 26.46 -15.04 11.90
C LYS A 141 25.78 -14.61 13.20
N HIS A 142 25.20 -13.41 13.26
CA HIS A 142 24.67 -12.83 14.49
C HIS A 142 23.37 -13.50 14.94
N PHE A 143 22.56 -13.96 13.99
CA PHE A 143 21.25 -14.56 14.22
C PHE A 143 21.26 -16.09 14.16
N ALA A 144 22.43 -16.74 14.18
CA ALA A 144 22.56 -18.20 14.06
C ALA A 144 21.76 -19.01 15.10
N ASN A 145 21.52 -18.42 16.28
CA ASN A 145 20.75 -19.04 17.37
C ASN A 145 19.31 -18.51 17.48
N GLU A 146 18.92 -17.57 16.62
CA GLU A 146 17.55 -17.06 16.55
C GLU A 146 16.70 -17.93 15.64
N LYS A 147 15.38 -17.95 15.87
CA LYS A 147 14.46 -18.74 15.06
C LYS A 147 14.12 -18.00 13.77
N LEU A 148 14.74 -18.39 12.66
CA LEU A 148 14.37 -17.93 11.32
C LEU A 148 12.99 -18.50 10.92
N ILE A 149 12.08 -17.62 10.55
CA ILE A 149 10.73 -17.96 10.06
C ILE A 149 10.75 -18.00 8.53
N GLN A 150 11.35 -16.98 7.91
CA GLN A 150 11.42 -16.85 6.47
C GLN A 150 12.70 -16.12 6.06
N LYS A 151 13.22 -16.50 4.90
CA LYS A 151 14.26 -15.76 4.18
C LYS A 151 13.82 -15.65 2.73
N LEU A 152 13.81 -14.43 2.20
CA LEU A 152 13.51 -14.13 0.80
C LEU A 152 14.73 -13.46 0.17
N ASP A 153 15.34 -14.14 -0.80
CA ASP A 153 16.46 -13.64 -1.58
C ASP A 153 15.98 -13.07 -2.94
N ASN A 154 16.88 -12.43 -3.67
CA ASN A 154 16.64 -11.86 -5.01
C ASN A 154 15.50 -10.83 -5.02
N LEU A 155 15.48 -9.98 -3.99
CA LEU A 155 14.55 -8.87 -3.90
C LEU A 155 15.17 -7.58 -4.40
N ALA A 156 14.32 -6.70 -4.89
CA ALA A 156 14.64 -5.31 -5.16
C ALA A 156 13.69 -4.39 -4.41
N SER A 157 14.19 -3.25 -3.96
CA SER A 157 13.41 -2.20 -3.33
C SER A 157 13.15 -1.05 -4.30
N ILE A 158 11.94 -0.51 -4.26
CA ILE A 158 11.61 0.79 -4.87
C ILE A 158 11.23 1.73 -3.73
N THR A 159 12.11 2.70 -3.45
CA THR A 159 11.88 3.76 -2.46
C THR A 159 11.38 5.01 -3.16
N VAL A 160 10.38 5.63 -2.58
CA VAL A 160 9.73 6.81 -3.14
C VAL A 160 9.62 7.87 -2.05
N LYS A 161 10.14 9.06 -2.36
CA LYS A 161 10.03 10.21 -1.46
C LYS A 161 8.64 10.84 -1.58
N LEU A 162 7.92 10.85 -0.49
CA LEU A 162 6.59 11.45 -0.37
C LEU A 162 6.74 12.93 0.04
N PRO A 163 5.93 13.85 -0.52
CA PRO A 163 5.96 15.24 -0.11
C PRO A 163 5.57 15.39 1.37
N LYS A 164 6.02 16.46 2.03
CA LYS A 164 5.76 16.70 3.47
C LYS A 164 4.27 16.73 3.83
N GLU A 165 3.42 17.04 2.85
CA GLU A 165 1.96 17.08 2.95
C GLU A 165 1.31 15.69 3.05
N ASN A 166 2.06 14.60 2.79
CA ASN A 166 1.57 13.22 2.79
C ASN A 166 0.99 12.74 4.13
N ILE A 167 1.50 13.25 5.26
CA ILE A 167 1.07 12.83 6.61
C ILE A 167 -0.43 13.14 6.85
N ILE A 168 -1.05 14.01 6.04
CA ILE A 168 -2.37 14.58 6.30
C ILE A 168 -3.43 14.09 5.29
N VAL A 169 -3.05 13.39 4.21
CA VAL A 169 -3.98 13.01 3.13
C VAL A 169 -4.31 11.51 3.18
N PRO A 170 -5.54 11.13 3.59
CA PRO A 170 -5.96 9.74 3.58
C PRO A 170 -5.98 9.14 2.17
N GLY A 171 -5.61 7.86 2.05
CA GLY A 171 -5.79 7.07 0.83
C GLY A 171 -4.60 7.03 -0.14
N ILE A 172 -3.46 7.67 0.18
CA ILE A 172 -2.27 7.65 -0.70
C ILE A 172 -1.72 6.23 -0.86
N TYR A 173 -1.49 5.51 0.23
CA TYR A 173 -1.01 4.12 0.17
C TYR A 173 -1.99 3.21 -0.58
N TYR A 174 -3.29 3.37 -0.35
CA TYR A 174 -4.32 2.64 -1.08
C TYR A 174 -4.21 2.88 -2.59
N PHE A 175 -4.10 4.14 -3.02
CA PHE A 175 -3.98 4.50 -4.43
C PHE A 175 -2.73 3.86 -5.08
N ILE A 176 -1.59 3.90 -4.39
CA ILE A 176 -0.33 3.33 -4.88
C ILE A 176 -0.42 1.80 -4.99
N PHE A 177 -0.83 1.13 -3.92
CA PHE A 177 -0.92 -0.34 -3.89
C PHE A 177 -1.98 -0.86 -4.84
N GLN A 178 -3.08 -0.13 -5.05
CA GLN A 178 -4.08 -0.49 -6.03
C GLN A 178 -3.50 -0.54 -7.46
N ARG A 179 -2.68 0.44 -7.82
CA ARG A 179 -2.04 0.50 -9.14
C ARG A 179 -1.05 -0.64 -9.35
N LEU A 180 -0.26 -0.95 -8.32
CA LEU A 180 0.66 -2.09 -8.34
C LEU A 180 -0.10 -3.43 -8.46
N ALA A 181 -1.18 -3.58 -7.71
CA ALA A 181 -2.01 -4.79 -7.73
C ALA A 181 -2.70 -5.01 -9.09
N TRP A 182 -3.08 -3.96 -9.81
CA TRP A 182 -3.64 -4.10 -11.17
C TRP A 182 -2.67 -4.68 -12.18
N GLU A 183 -1.37 -4.44 -12.01
CA GLU A 183 -0.32 -5.06 -12.83
C GLU A 183 0.12 -6.43 -12.27
N GLY A 184 -0.53 -6.94 -11.23
CA GLY A 184 -0.21 -8.25 -10.65
C GLY A 184 1.12 -8.28 -9.89
N ILE A 185 1.62 -7.12 -9.44
CA ILE A 185 2.88 -7.03 -8.69
C ILE A 185 2.67 -7.55 -7.28
N ILE A 186 3.49 -8.52 -6.88
CA ILE A 186 3.51 -9.04 -5.51
C ILE A 186 4.44 -8.16 -4.69
N ILE A 187 3.91 -7.64 -3.59
CA ILE A 187 4.69 -6.85 -2.62
C ILE A 187 5.12 -7.78 -1.50
N ASN A 188 6.42 -8.05 -1.41
CA ASN A 188 7.01 -8.89 -0.37
C ASN A 188 7.07 -8.16 0.97
N GLU A 189 7.41 -6.88 0.96
CA GLU A 189 7.45 -6.05 2.17
C GLU A 189 7.11 -4.59 1.85
N VAL A 190 6.57 -3.90 2.85
CA VAL A 190 6.33 -2.45 2.82
C VAL A 190 7.03 -1.83 4.02
N ILE A 191 7.94 -0.90 3.76
CA ILE A 191 8.63 -0.11 4.77
C ILE A 191 8.20 1.34 4.58
N SER A 192 7.90 2.05 5.68
CA SER A 192 7.57 3.47 5.61
C SER A 192 8.20 4.24 6.75
N THR A 193 8.61 5.46 6.43
CA THR A 193 8.95 6.51 7.40
C THR A 193 7.96 7.66 7.24
N SER A 194 8.17 8.77 7.93
CA SER A 194 7.29 9.94 7.84
C SER A 194 7.12 10.47 6.40
N ASN A 195 8.14 10.34 5.55
CA ASN A 195 8.18 10.98 4.23
C ASN A 195 8.73 10.08 3.12
N GLU A 196 8.92 8.80 3.36
CA GLU A 196 9.38 7.86 2.36
C GLU A 196 8.62 6.56 2.54
N PHE A 197 8.30 5.90 1.43
CA PHE A 197 7.87 4.52 1.45
C PHE A 197 8.76 3.70 0.53
N THR A 198 8.97 2.47 0.91
CA THR A 198 9.74 1.49 0.16
C THR A 198 8.89 0.24 0.02
N ILE A 199 8.78 -0.27 -1.19
CA ILE A 199 8.23 -1.61 -1.44
C ILE A 199 9.37 -2.54 -1.80
N LEU A 200 9.33 -3.77 -1.29
CA LEU A 200 10.15 -4.86 -1.76
C LEU A 200 9.33 -5.72 -2.70
N VAL A 201 9.92 -6.02 -3.84
CA VAL A 201 9.35 -6.89 -4.87
C VAL A 201 10.45 -7.86 -5.32
N SER A 202 10.06 -8.96 -5.94
CA SER A 202 11.03 -9.83 -6.61
C SER A 202 11.75 -9.07 -7.74
N GLU A 203 13.03 -9.37 -7.96
CA GLU A 203 13.85 -8.70 -8.99
C GLU A 203 13.25 -8.79 -10.40
N ASP A 204 12.52 -9.86 -10.72
CA ASP A 204 11.84 -10.03 -12.01
C ASP A 204 10.66 -9.06 -12.23
N GLN A 205 10.07 -8.52 -11.16
CA GLN A 205 8.94 -7.59 -11.22
C GLN A 205 9.37 -6.12 -11.07
N VAL A 206 10.65 -5.84 -10.78
CA VAL A 206 11.11 -4.49 -10.43
C VAL A 206 10.90 -3.47 -11.54
N ASP A 207 11.15 -3.84 -12.80
CA ASP A 207 11.01 -2.93 -13.94
C ASP A 207 9.55 -2.51 -14.16
N VAL A 208 8.63 -3.48 -14.04
CA VAL A 208 7.19 -3.24 -14.14
C VAL A 208 6.72 -2.38 -12.98
N ALA A 209 7.13 -2.72 -11.76
CA ALA A 209 6.77 -1.95 -10.56
C ALA A 209 7.31 -0.52 -10.61
N PHE A 210 8.55 -0.32 -11.04
CA PHE A 210 9.14 1.01 -11.21
C PHE A 210 8.37 1.83 -12.25
N LYS A 211 8.00 1.21 -13.38
CA LYS A 211 7.19 1.87 -14.41
C LYS A 211 5.84 2.32 -13.84
N VAL A 212 5.13 1.45 -13.11
CA VAL A 212 3.86 1.80 -12.46
C VAL A 212 4.01 3.00 -11.56
N ILE A 213 5.00 2.99 -10.65
CA ILE A 213 5.26 4.10 -9.73
C ILE A 213 5.61 5.40 -10.47
N LYS A 214 6.42 5.31 -11.53
CA LYS A 214 6.80 6.46 -12.36
C LYS A 214 5.57 7.05 -13.06
N ASP A 215 4.71 6.19 -13.60
CA ASP A 215 3.49 6.58 -14.32
C ASP A 215 2.44 7.21 -13.39
N LEU A 216 2.53 7.00 -12.07
CA LEU A 216 1.67 7.72 -11.12
C LEU A 216 1.81 9.25 -11.24
N LYS A 217 2.98 9.75 -11.65
CA LYS A 217 3.22 11.20 -11.81
C LYS A 217 2.49 11.82 -13.00
N ASN A 218 2.02 11.01 -13.95
CA ASN A 218 1.41 11.45 -15.21
C ASN A 218 -0.12 11.50 -15.09
#